data_AF-A0A7W1L2R3-F1
#
_entry.id   AF-A0A7W1L2R3-F1
#
_cell.length_a   1.000
_cell.length_b   1.000
_cell.length_c   1.000
_cell.angle_alpha   90.00
_cell.angle_beta   90.00
_cell.angle_gamma   90.00
#
_symmetry.space_group_name_H-M   'P 1'
#
loop_
_entity.id
_entity.type
_entity.pdbx_description
1 polymer ?
#
loop_
_entity_poly.entity_id
_entity_poly.type
_entity_poly.pdbx_seq_one_letter_code
_entity_poly.pdbx_strand_id
1 'polypeptide(L)'
;SQYEALGIVGVNLIHAALAHYDAPELVIESLSDNLNTKRIEVDMIKFTGPQFQTVDHRLMSLKLVQQDLSDAAMFAASGEVLQPSEVLYKKPVLVERGSFRPVTHVNLDMLECARSQFVQEPAVRGEEVVTLMELTMNNLMQTGEIDYQDFLSRAEVIAATGATVLISDYLEYYRLAAYLARYTDKQIAMSMGVPSLRELFDESYYANLDGGILESFGRLFKNNMTLYVYPFKDRETGQLTTVERLKVPPHLSNLFEHLRENNYIRSIDYYNKDFLPIFSRDVLAKIGPNDQSWEAMVPPEVARVIKERKFFGYQD
;
A
#
# COMPACT_ATOMS: atom_id res chain seq x y z
N SER A 1 -11.51 30.60 -8.08
CA SER A 1 -12.07 30.10 -6.80
C SER A 1 -12.24 28.58 -6.85
N GLN A 2 -12.58 27.88 -5.76
CA GLN A 2 -12.94 26.45 -5.83
C GLN A 2 -14.15 26.21 -6.77
N TYR A 3 -15.14 27.10 -6.74
CA TYR A 3 -16.31 27.06 -7.64
C TYR A 3 -15.94 27.16 -9.12
N GLU A 4 -14.97 28.01 -9.46
CA GLU A 4 -14.47 28.16 -10.84
C GLU A 4 -13.76 26.90 -11.32
N ALA A 5 -12.92 26.30 -10.47
CA ALA A 5 -12.27 25.03 -10.79
C ALA A 5 -13.31 23.91 -11.00
N LEU A 6 -14.34 23.86 -10.15
CA LEU A 6 -15.42 22.87 -10.29
C LEU A 6 -16.21 23.07 -11.59
N GLY A 7 -16.44 24.32 -11.98
CA GLY A 7 -17.04 24.65 -13.27
C GLY A 7 -16.21 24.16 -14.46
N ILE A 8 -14.89 24.35 -14.41
CA ILE A 8 -13.96 23.86 -15.44
C ILE A 8 -14.00 22.33 -15.52
N VAL A 9 -13.89 21.62 -14.39
CA VAL A 9 -13.99 20.16 -14.35
C VAL A 9 -15.33 19.67 -14.92
N GLY A 10 -16.43 20.34 -14.58
CA GLY A 10 -17.75 20.00 -15.14
C GLY A 10 -17.80 20.13 -16.66
N VAL A 11 -17.20 21.19 -17.22
CA VAL A 11 -17.10 21.37 -18.68
C VAL A 11 -16.21 20.31 -19.30
N ASN A 12 -15.04 20.05 -18.71
CA ASN A 12 -14.10 19.02 -19.16
C ASN A 12 -14.75 17.64 -19.18
N LEU A 13 -15.48 17.28 -18.11
CA LEU A 13 -16.20 16.01 -18.01
C LEU A 13 -17.28 15.88 -19.09
N ILE A 14 -18.08 16.93 -19.32
CA ILE A 14 -19.11 16.90 -20.38
C ILE A 14 -18.46 16.75 -21.76
N HIS A 15 -17.39 17.51 -22.02
CA HIS A 15 -16.66 17.42 -23.28
C HIS A 15 -16.09 16.01 -23.49
N ALA A 16 -15.38 15.48 -22.50
CA ALA A 16 -14.76 14.18 -22.56
C ALA A 16 -15.78 13.04 -22.69
N ALA A 17 -16.91 13.13 -21.99
CA ALA A 17 -18.00 12.15 -22.13
C ALA A 17 -18.66 12.18 -23.52
N LEU A 18 -18.51 13.25 -24.31
CA LEU A 18 -19.03 13.34 -25.66
C LEU A 18 -17.98 12.99 -26.73
N ALA A 19 -16.72 13.40 -26.52
CA ALA A 19 -15.65 13.28 -27.50
C ALA A 19 -14.76 12.03 -27.30
N HIS A 20 -14.70 11.47 -26.10
CA HIS A 20 -13.76 10.43 -25.69
C HIS A 20 -14.43 9.27 -24.94
N TYR A 21 -15.74 9.09 -25.08
CA TYR A 21 -16.48 8.03 -24.38
C TYR A 21 -16.01 6.61 -24.72
N ASP A 22 -15.39 6.42 -25.88
CA ASP A 22 -14.81 5.18 -26.36
C ASP A 22 -13.37 4.95 -25.87
N ALA A 23 -12.77 5.95 -25.21
CA ALA A 23 -11.43 5.91 -24.61
C ALA A 23 -11.47 6.48 -23.17
N PRO A 24 -11.91 5.68 -22.18
CA PRO A 24 -12.05 6.10 -20.77
C PRO A 24 -10.79 6.73 -20.15
N GLU A 25 -9.61 6.31 -20.61
CA GLU A 25 -8.32 6.87 -20.18
C GLU A 25 -8.20 8.35 -20.58
N LEU A 26 -8.63 8.71 -21.80
CA LEU A 26 -8.64 10.09 -22.27
C LEU A 26 -9.66 10.93 -21.50
N VAL A 27 -10.76 10.32 -21.03
CA VAL A 27 -11.71 11.02 -20.17
C VAL A 27 -11.05 11.51 -18.90
N ILE A 28 -10.20 10.69 -18.29
CA ILE A 28 -9.47 11.03 -17.07
C ILE A 28 -8.45 12.14 -17.34
N GLU A 29 -7.67 12.02 -18.42
CA GLU A 29 -6.66 13.02 -18.80
C GLU A 29 -7.31 14.40 -19.00
N SER A 30 -8.44 14.45 -19.71
CA SER A 30 -9.18 15.69 -19.97
C SER A 30 -9.72 16.38 -18.72
N LEU A 31 -9.93 15.67 -17.60
CA LEU A 31 -10.42 16.30 -16.36
C LEU A 31 -9.48 17.41 -15.87
N SER A 32 -8.17 17.23 -16.11
CA SER A 32 -7.12 18.17 -15.70
C SER A 32 -6.96 19.38 -16.63
N ASP A 33 -7.63 19.40 -17.79
CA ASP A 33 -7.41 20.42 -18.81
C ASP A 33 -7.69 21.84 -18.29
N ASN A 34 -6.73 22.74 -18.50
CA ASN A 34 -6.78 24.13 -18.04
C ASN A 34 -6.92 24.29 -16.51
N LEU A 35 -6.56 23.27 -15.73
CA LEU A 35 -6.43 23.35 -14.28
C LEU A 35 -4.95 23.36 -13.91
N ASN A 36 -4.54 24.33 -13.10
CA ASN A 36 -3.29 24.18 -12.36
C ASN A 36 -3.52 23.07 -11.32
N THR A 37 -2.64 22.07 -11.31
CA THR A 37 -2.63 20.76 -10.62
C THR A 37 -2.81 20.75 -9.08
N LYS A 38 -3.41 21.78 -8.47
CA LYS A 38 -3.60 21.89 -7.01
C LYS A 38 -4.99 22.34 -6.57
N ARG A 39 -5.99 22.36 -7.46
CA ARG A 39 -7.30 22.95 -7.13
C ARG A 39 -8.42 21.94 -6.89
N ILE A 40 -8.31 20.72 -7.41
CA ILE A 40 -9.34 19.68 -7.30
C ILE A 40 -8.67 18.31 -7.17
N GLU A 41 -9.22 17.50 -6.26
CA GLU A 41 -8.93 16.07 -6.12
C GLU A 41 -10.16 15.29 -6.62
N VAL A 42 -9.93 14.24 -7.40
CA VAL A 42 -10.96 13.33 -7.92
C VAL A 42 -10.73 11.97 -7.27
N ASP A 43 -11.37 11.75 -6.12
CA ASP A 43 -11.15 10.54 -5.31
C ASP A 43 -11.62 9.24 -5.97
N MET A 44 -12.62 9.34 -6.84
CA MET A 44 -13.27 8.18 -7.43
C MET A 44 -13.84 8.52 -8.82
N ILE A 45 -13.71 7.57 -9.73
CA ILE A 45 -14.37 7.59 -11.04
C ILE A 45 -15.03 6.23 -11.31
N LYS A 46 -16.23 6.25 -11.89
CA LYS A 46 -16.96 5.04 -12.26
C LYS A 46 -17.69 5.24 -13.59
N PHE A 47 -17.45 4.32 -14.51
CA PHE A 47 -18.11 4.30 -15.82
C PHE A 47 -19.25 3.28 -15.80
N THR A 48 -20.45 3.69 -16.18
CA THR A 48 -21.65 2.82 -16.16
C THR A 48 -22.45 2.94 -17.44
N GLY A 49 -22.96 1.81 -17.92
CA GLY A 49 -23.75 1.72 -19.15
C GLY A 49 -23.23 0.64 -20.11
N PRO A 50 -23.98 0.30 -21.17
CA PRO A 50 -23.65 -0.79 -22.09
C PRO A 50 -22.28 -0.64 -22.76
N GLN A 51 -21.83 0.60 -23.01
CA GLN A 51 -20.56 0.89 -23.67
C GLN A 51 -19.34 0.65 -22.75
N PHE A 52 -19.53 0.57 -21.44
CA PHE A 52 -18.44 0.52 -20.46
C PHE A 52 -18.29 -0.86 -19.79
N GLN A 53 -18.91 -1.90 -20.34
CA GLN A 53 -18.87 -3.25 -19.76
C GLN A 53 -17.46 -3.85 -19.68
N THR A 54 -16.54 -3.41 -20.54
CA THR A 54 -15.16 -3.87 -20.59
C THR A 54 -14.20 -2.98 -19.80
N VAL A 55 -14.69 -1.90 -19.18
CA VAL A 55 -13.83 -0.97 -18.44
C VAL A 55 -13.48 -1.58 -17.09
N ASP A 56 -12.19 -1.75 -16.84
CA ASP A 56 -11.70 -2.10 -15.51
C ASP A 56 -11.60 -0.83 -14.66
N HIS A 57 -12.53 -0.65 -13.72
CA HIS A 57 -12.54 0.53 -12.85
C HIS A 57 -11.29 0.62 -11.97
N ARG A 58 -10.57 -0.48 -11.73
CA ARG A 58 -9.31 -0.47 -10.97
C ARG A 58 -8.21 0.24 -11.75
N LEU A 59 -8.13 -0.01 -13.06
CA LEU A 59 -7.22 0.71 -13.95
C LEU A 59 -7.57 2.21 -14.02
N MET A 60 -8.87 2.53 -14.06
CA MET A 60 -9.31 3.94 -14.09
C MET A 60 -8.92 4.68 -12.81
N SER A 61 -9.11 4.04 -11.65
CA SER A 61 -8.68 4.62 -10.38
C SER A 61 -7.16 4.72 -10.26
N LEU A 62 -6.40 3.73 -10.76
CA LEU A 62 -4.94 3.84 -10.85
C LEU A 62 -4.51 5.02 -11.74
N LYS A 63 -5.21 5.23 -12.87
CA LYS A 63 -4.94 6.35 -13.78
C LYS A 63 -5.19 7.71 -13.11
N LEU A 64 -6.17 7.84 -12.23
CA LEU A 64 -6.35 9.06 -11.43
C LEU A 64 -5.12 9.37 -10.57
N VAL A 65 -4.56 8.35 -9.91
CA VAL A 65 -3.33 8.50 -9.12
C VAL A 65 -2.14 8.87 -10.00
N GLN A 66 -2.01 8.22 -11.15
CA GLN A 66 -0.94 8.51 -12.11
C GLN A 66 -1.01 9.93 -12.70
N GLN A 67 -2.20 10.52 -12.84
CA GLN A 67 -2.39 11.86 -13.39
C GLN A 67 -2.36 12.96 -12.32
N ASP A 68 -1.93 12.65 -11.09
CA ASP A 68 -1.95 13.57 -9.94
C ASP A 68 -3.36 14.15 -9.66
N LEU A 69 -4.41 13.44 -10.09
CA LEU A 69 -5.81 13.82 -9.85
C LEU A 69 -6.31 13.27 -8.52
N SER A 70 -5.69 12.20 -8.01
CA SER A 70 -5.96 11.65 -6.69
C SER A 70 -4.65 11.26 -6.03
N ASP A 71 -4.56 11.41 -4.71
CA ASP A 71 -3.40 10.94 -3.97
C ASP A 71 -3.34 9.41 -3.83
N ALA A 72 -4.51 8.75 -3.84
CA ALA A 72 -4.64 7.32 -3.61
C ALA A 72 -5.97 6.75 -4.09
N ALA A 73 -5.95 5.47 -4.47
CA ALA A 73 -7.13 4.70 -4.87
C ALA A 73 -7.31 3.45 -4.01
N MET A 74 -8.55 3.08 -3.70
CA MET A 74 -8.85 1.96 -2.80
C MET A 74 -9.81 0.96 -3.46
N PHE A 75 -9.58 -0.33 -3.23
CA PHE A 75 -10.38 -1.42 -3.78
C PHE A 75 -10.71 -2.47 -2.72
N ALA A 76 -11.95 -2.90 -2.69
CA ALA A 76 -12.33 -4.08 -1.92
C ALA A 76 -11.73 -5.34 -2.54
N ALA A 77 -11.71 -6.43 -1.76
CA ALA A 77 -11.38 -7.76 -2.27
C ALA A 77 -12.33 -8.25 -3.40
N SER A 78 -13.52 -7.67 -3.51
CA SER A 78 -14.44 -7.90 -4.63
C SER A 78 -13.99 -7.24 -5.94
N GLY A 79 -12.99 -6.36 -5.90
CA GLY A 79 -12.59 -5.50 -7.02
C GLY A 79 -13.40 -4.21 -7.13
N GLU A 80 -14.38 -3.98 -6.24
CA GLU A 80 -15.14 -2.73 -6.19
C GLU A 80 -14.25 -1.57 -5.77
N VAL A 81 -14.34 -0.45 -6.49
CA VAL A 81 -13.70 0.82 -6.12
C VAL A 81 -14.38 1.39 -4.88
N LEU A 82 -13.58 1.71 -3.86
CA LEU A 82 -14.06 2.22 -2.58
C LEU A 82 -13.73 3.70 -2.42
N GLN A 83 -14.64 4.43 -1.79
CA GLN A 83 -14.40 5.81 -1.36
C GLN A 83 -13.63 5.80 -0.01
N PRO A 84 -12.38 6.29 0.06
CA PRO A 84 -11.57 6.23 1.29
C PRO A 84 -12.22 6.91 2.49
N SER A 85 -12.91 8.03 2.26
CA SER A 85 -13.62 8.78 3.30
C SER A 85 -14.80 8.01 3.89
N GLU A 86 -15.34 7.00 3.23
CA GLU A 86 -16.40 6.16 3.80
C GLU A 86 -15.81 4.96 4.55
N VAL A 87 -14.79 4.33 3.97
CA VAL A 87 -14.17 3.13 4.53
C VAL A 87 -13.40 3.43 5.81
N LEU A 88 -12.65 4.53 5.84
CA LEU A 88 -11.72 4.83 6.94
C LEU A 88 -12.36 5.66 8.06
N TYR A 89 -13.52 6.27 7.82
CA TYR A 89 -14.11 7.23 8.75
C TYR A 89 -14.34 6.66 10.14
N LYS A 90 -13.69 7.28 11.13
CA LYS A 90 -13.77 6.90 12.55
C LYS A 90 -13.45 5.43 12.84
N LYS A 91 -12.67 4.78 11.98
CA LYS A 91 -12.19 3.41 12.21
C LYS A 91 -10.68 3.41 12.49
N PRO A 92 -10.18 2.55 13.39
CA PRO A 92 -8.76 2.27 13.47
C PRO A 92 -8.27 1.61 12.18
N VAL A 93 -7.04 1.94 11.77
CA VAL A 93 -6.48 1.47 10.49
C VAL A 93 -5.17 0.74 10.73
N LEU A 94 -5.04 -0.45 10.14
CA LEU A 94 -3.78 -1.18 10.02
C LEU A 94 -3.42 -1.28 8.53
N VAL A 95 -2.20 -0.89 8.16
CA VAL A 95 -1.73 -0.99 6.78
C VAL A 95 -0.39 -1.74 6.68
N GLU A 96 -0.28 -2.67 5.74
CA GLU A 96 0.99 -3.24 5.30
C GLU A 96 1.37 -2.67 3.95
N ARG A 97 2.53 -2.03 3.85
CA ARG A 97 3.11 -1.64 2.56
C ARG A 97 3.97 -2.78 2.02
N GLY A 98 3.81 -3.11 0.75
CA GLY A 98 4.62 -4.15 0.12
C GLY A 98 4.59 -4.12 -1.40
N SER A 99 5.54 -4.83 -2.03
CA SER A 99 5.51 -5.02 -3.48
C SER A 99 4.46 -6.03 -3.92
N PHE A 100 4.13 -7.00 -3.05
CA PHE A 100 3.13 -8.07 -3.25
C PHE A 100 3.22 -8.75 -4.62
N ARG A 101 4.45 -9.10 -5.05
CA ARG A 101 4.72 -9.67 -6.37
C ARG A 101 5.28 -11.10 -6.29
N PRO A 102 4.47 -12.13 -5.99
CA PRO A 102 3.11 -12.07 -5.45
C PRO A 102 3.08 -11.81 -3.94
N VAL A 103 1.90 -11.65 -3.36
CA VAL A 103 1.69 -11.78 -1.90
C VAL A 103 2.04 -13.21 -1.46
N THR A 104 2.64 -13.35 -0.28
CA THR A 104 3.15 -14.64 0.23
C THR A 104 2.72 -14.90 1.67
N HIS A 105 3.01 -16.10 2.20
CA HIS A 105 2.72 -16.42 3.60
C HIS A 105 3.36 -15.45 4.60
N VAL A 106 4.57 -14.93 4.32
CA VAL A 106 5.22 -13.99 5.26
C VAL A 106 4.48 -12.66 5.37
N ASN A 107 3.83 -12.21 4.29
CA ASN A 107 3.02 -10.98 4.31
C ASN A 107 1.78 -11.17 5.16
N LEU A 108 1.03 -12.25 4.92
CA LEU A 108 -0.19 -12.51 5.67
C LEU A 108 0.09 -12.77 7.16
N ASP A 109 1.14 -13.53 7.49
CA ASP A 109 1.52 -13.75 8.88
C ASP A 109 1.93 -12.44 9.57
N MET A 110 2.69 -11.58 8.87
CA MET A 110 3.02 -10.24 9.38
C MET A 110 1.77 -9.40 9.66
N LEU A 111 0.84 -9.33 8.71
CA LEU A 111 -0.39 -8.55 8.83
C LEU A 111 -1.29 -9.09 9.95
N GLU A 112 -1.48 -10.41 10.02
CA GLU A 112 -2.33 -11.06 11.02
C GLU A 112 -1.76 -10.92 12.43
N CYS A 113 -0.45 -11.06 12.59
CA CYS A 113 0.21 -10.92 13.88
C CYS A 113 0.20 -9.46 14.36
N ALA A 114 0.46 -8.51 13.45
CA ALA A 114 0.31 -7.08 13.73
C ALA A 114 -1.14 -6.75 14.13
N ARG A 115 -2.13 -7.25 13.40
CA ARG A 115 -3.55 -7.07 13.71
C ARG A 115 -3.90 -7.64 15.08
N SER A 116 -3.39 -8.83 15.40
CA SER A 116 -3.63 -9.49 16.68
C SER A 116 -3.08 -8.71 17.87
N GLN A 117 -1.93 -8.04 17.72
CA GLN A 117 -1.41 -7.11 18.72
C GLN A 117 -2.22 -5.80 18.74
N PHE A 118 -2.54 -5.26 17.57
CA PHE A 118 -3.23 -3.97 17.43
C PHE A 118 -4.64 -3.95 18.04
N VAL A 119 -5.43 -5.02 17.87
CA VAL A 119 -6.78 -5.10 18.46
C VAL A 119 -6.78 -5.20 19.98
N GLN A 120 -5.64 -5.50 20.60
CA GLN A 120 -5.52 -5.55 22.06
C GLN A 120 -5.28 -4.18 22.69
N GLU A 121 -4.87 -3.19 21.87
CA GLU A 121 -4.63 -1.82 22.32
C GLU A 121 -5.87 -1.22 22.96
N PRO A 122 -5.74 -0.52 24.10
CA PRO A 122 -6.90 0.05 24.78
C PRO A 122 -7.75 0.96 23.90
N ALA A 123 -7.15 1.69 22.95
CA ALA A 123 -7.85 2.60 22.05
C ALA A 123 -8.51 1.90 20.83
N VAL A 124 -8.23 0.61 20.61
CA VAL A 124 -8.73 -0.18 19.47
C VAL A 124 -9.65 -1.32 19.92
N ARG A 125 -9.59 -1.70 21.20
CA ARG A 125 -10.36 -2.82 21.74
C ARG A 125 -11.86 -2.65 21.51
N GLY A 126 -12.44 -3.61 20.77
CA GLY A 126 -13.88 -3.63 20.45
C GLY A 126 -14.27 -2.75 19.26
N GLU A 127 -13.31 -2.08 18.62
CA GLU A 127 -13.52 -1.34 17.37
C GLU A 127 -13.37 -2.26 16.15
N GLU A 128 -13.99 -1.86 15.05
CA GLU A 128 -13.81 -2.50 13.75
C GLU A 128 -12.55 -1.96 13.07
N VAL A 129 -11.50 -2.78 12.99
CA VAL A 129 -10.23 -2.40 12.35
C VAL A 129 -10.30 -2.56 10.85
N VAL A 130 -10.02 -1.48 10.11
CA VAL A 130 -9.79 -1.55 8.66
C VAL A 130 -8.36 -2.03 8.41
N THR A 131 -8.22 -3.13 7.68
CA THR A 131 -6.91 -3.68 7.31
C THR A 131 -6.66 -3.47 5.82
N LEU A 132 -5.54 -2.84 5.48
CA LEU A 132 -5.17 -2.45 4.13
C LEU A 132 -3.84 -3.08 3.72
N MET A 133 -3.71 -3.44 2.45
CA MET A 133 -2.42 -3.76 1.82
C MET A 133 -2.13 -2.71 0.76
N GLU A 134 -1.03 -1.99 0.94
CA GLU A 134 -0.68 -0.81 0.16
C GLU A 134 0.41 -1.10 -0.89
N LEU A 135 0.08 -0.77 -2.13
CA LEU A 135 0.97 -0.76 -3.29
C LEU A 135 1.35 0.68 -3.62
N THR A 136 2.64 1.02 -3.55
CA THR A 136 3.08 2.36 -3.99
C THR A 136 3.20 2.41 -5.52
N MET A 137 2.93 3.57 -6.12
CA MET A 137 3.22 3.83 -7.54
C MET A 137 4.69 3.56 -7.88
N ASN A 138 5.60 3.87 -6.95
CA ASN A 138 7.03 3.57 -7.09
C ASN A 138 7.31 2.06 -7.20
N ASN A 139 6.54 1.19 -6.52
CA ASN A 139 6.66 -0.26 -6.69
C ASN A 139 6.19 -0.76 -8.06
N LEU A 140 5.35 0.01 -8.76
CA LEU A 140 4.84 -0.28 -10.09
C LEU A 140 5.74 0.29 -11.21
N MET A 141 6.52 1.33 -10.91
CA MET A 141 7.41 2.01 -11.87
C MET A 141 8.86 1.48 -11.90
N GLN A 142 9.16 0.33 -11.29
CA GLN A 142 10.55 -0.18 -11.21
C GLN A 142 11.26 -0.37 -12.56
N THR A 143 10.51 -0.50 -13.66
CA THR A 143 11.02 -0.64 -15.03
C THR A 143 11.04 0.67 -15.83
N GLY A 144 10.67 1.80 -15.23
CA GLY A 144 10.62 3.12 -15.87
C GLY A 144 9.25 3.51 -16.42
N GLU A 145 8.37 2.54 -16.69
CA GLU A 145 6.97 2.73 -17.05
C GLU A 145 6.07 1.89 -16.15
N ILE A 146 4.82 2.31 -15.96
CA ILE A 146 3.82 1.57 -15.20
C ILE A 146 3.37 0.35 -16.01
N ASP A 147 3.63 -0.83 -15.49
CA ASP A 147 3.06 -2.07 -16.02
C ASP A 147 1.66 -2.30 -15.42
N TYR A 148 0.62 -1.92 -16.18
CA TYR A 148 -0.77 -2.10 -15.77
C TYR A 148 -1.16 -3.57 -15.56
N GLN A 149 -0.56 -4.50 -16.30
CA GLN A 149 -0.84 -5.93 -16.14
C GLN A 149 -0.21 -6.46 -14.87
N ASP A 150 1.01 -6.03 -14.55
CA ASP A 150 1.67 -6.35 -13.29
C ASP A 150 0.91 -5.77 -12.10
N PHE A 151 0.41 -4.53 -12.22
CA PHE A 151 -0.49 -3.95 -11.22
C PHE A 151 -1.74 -4.81 -11.00
N LEU A 152 -2.49 -5.13 -12.07
CA LEU A 152 -3.71 -5.94 -11.96
C LEU A 152 -3.42 -7.31 -11.35
N SER A 153 -2.30 -7.93 -11.74
CA SER A 153 -1.86 -9.21 -11.19
C SER A 153 -1.64 -9.13 -9.68
N ARG A 154 -0.96 -8.07 -9.19
CA ARG A 154 -0.71 -7.83 -7.76
C ARG A 154 -2.02 -7.53 -7.00
N ALA A 155 -2.86 -6.66 -7.55
CA ALA A 155 -4.15 -6.33 -6.94
C ALA A 155 -5.07 -7.56 -6.84
N GLU A 156 -5.10 -8.43 -7.85
CA GLU A 156 -5.90 -9.66 -7.82
C GLU A 156 -5.40 -10.69 -6.83
N VAL A 157 -4.09 -10.89 -6.70
CA VAL A 157 -3.59 -11.83 -5.68
C VAL A 157 -3.77 -11.31 -4.26
N ILE A 158 -3.72 -10.00 -4.04
CA ILE A 158 -4.08 -9.40 -2.74
C ILE A 158 -5.58 -9.57 -2.49
N ALA A 159 -6.43 -9.25 -3.47
CA ALA A 159 -7.88 -9.40 -3.34
C ALA A 159 -8.29 -10.86 -3.05
N ALA A 160 -7.57 -11.84 -3.59
CA ALA A 160 -7.79 -13.26 -3.33
C ALA A 160 -7.68 -13.62 -1.84
N THR A 161 -6.86 -12.90 -1.06
CA THR A 161 -6.71 -13.12 0.39
C THR A 161 -7.83 -12.46 1.23
N GLY A 162 -8.74 -11.74 0.58
CA GLY A 162 -9.79 -10.97 1.24
C GLY A 162 -9.36 -9.59 1.72
N ALA A 163 -8.11 -9.18 1.44
CA ALA A 163 -7.59 -7.88 1.85
C ALA A 163 -8.11 -6.73 0.96
N THR A 164 -8.27 -5.55 1.58
CA THR A 164 -8.53 -4.31 0.85
C THR A 164 -7.22 -3.76 0.31
N VAL A 165 -7.20 -3.39 -0.97
CA VAL A 165 -6.02 -2.84 -1.65
C VAL A 165 -6.06 -1.33 -1.56
N LEU A 166 -4.93 -0.72 -1.20
CA LEU A 166 -4.68 0.71 -1.34
C LEU A 166 -3.57 0.91 -2.36
N ILE A 167 -3.75 1.83 -3.31
CA ILE A 167 -2.67 2.32 -4.17
C ILE A 167 -2.39 3.75 -3.78
N SER A 168 -1.13 4.12 -3.63
CA SER A 168 -0.77 5.50 -3.33
C SER A 168 0.49 5.96 -4.06
N ASP A 169 0.60 7.27 -4.27
CA ASP A 169 1.86 7.89 -4.71
C ASP A 169 2.75 8.34 -3.52
N TYR A 170 2.54 7.77 -2.35
CA TYR A 170 3.29 8.13 -1.15
C TYR A 170 4.57 7.33 -1.03
N LEU A 171 5.66 7.84 -1.60
CA LEU A 171 6.98 7.23 -1.41
C LEU A 171 7.35 7.12 0.08
N GLU A 172 7.20 8.20 0.84
CA GLU A 172 7.56 8.23 2.25
C GLU A 172 6.40 7.82 3.17
N TYR A 173 6.71 7.00 4.18
CA TYR A 173 5.72 6.52 5.15
C TYR A 173 4.99 7.65 5.89
N TYR A 174 5.66 8.77 6.18
CA TYR A 174 5.01 9.90 6.87
C TYR A 174 3.90 10.54 6.03
N ARG A 175 3.98 10.47 4.69
CA ARG A 175 2.92 10.97 3.80
C ARG A 175 1.71 10.03 3.80
N LEU A 176 1.95 8.71 3.78
CA LEU A 176 0.88 7.72 3.92
C LEU A 176 0.18 7.85 5.28
N ALA A 177 0.95 8.02 6.37
CA ALA A 177 0.40 8.24 7.70
C ALA A 177 -0.46 9.51 7.74
N ALA A 178 0.03 10.61 7.16
CA ALA A 178 -0.71 11.86 7.06
C ALA A 178 -2.00 11.70 6.25
N TYR A 179 -1.98 10.96 5.13
CA TYR A 179 -3.15 10.64 4.32
C TYR A 179 -4.24 9.92 5.12
N LEU A 180 -3.89 8.83 5.80
CA LEU A 180 -4.83 8.04 6.59
C LEU A 180 -5.43 8.88 7.72
N ALA A 181 -4.60 9.70 8.36
CA ALA A 181 -5.01 10.63 9.40
C ALA A 181 -5.95 11.76 8.92
N ARG A 182 -6.12 11.98 7.60
CA ARG A 182 -7.15 12.90 7.08
C ARG A 182 -8.56 12.34 7.27
N TYR A 183 -8.70 11.01 7.30
CA TYR A 183 -9.99 10.33 7.30
C TYR A 183 -10.39 9.76 8.67
N THR A 184 -9.44 9.56 9.58
CA THR A 184 -9.72 9.04 10.92
C THR A 184 -8.85 9.72 11.98
N ASP A 185 -9.43 9.94 13.15
CA ASP A 185 -8.76 10.35 14.38
C ASP A 185 -8.50 9.16 15.33
N LYS A 186 -8.91 7.95 14.93
CA LYS A 186 -8.63 6.70 15.64
C LYS A 186 -7.17 6.29 15.45
N GLN A 187 -6.76 5.27 16.20
CA GLN A 187 -5.39 4.76 16.14
C GLN A 187 -5.06 4.21 14.74
N ILE A 188 -3.86 4.52 14.26
CA ILE A 188 -3.32 4.05 12.99
C ILE A 188 -2.07 3.22 13.28
N ALA A 189 -1.91 2.10 12.60
CA ALA A 189 -0.72 1.28 12.68
C ALA A 189 -0.22 0.86 11.30
N MET A 190 1.08 0.65 11.20
CA MET A 190 1.70 0.05 10.01
C MET A 190 2.44 -1.22 10.40
N SER A 191 2.29 -2.27 9.60
CA SER A 191 3.12 -3.47 9.71
C SER A 191 4.23 -3.47 8.65
N MET A 192 5.45 -3.82 9.05
CA MET A 192 6.60 -3.89 8.16
C MET A 192 7.66 -4.85 8.67
N GLY A 193 8.59 -5.27 7.82
CA GLY A 193 9.75 -6.06 8.23
C GLY A 193 10.90 -5.19 8.79
N VAL A 194 11.80 -5.82 9.54
CA VAL A 194 13.08 -5.19 9.96
C VAL A 194 13.88 -4.56 8.80
N PRO A 195 13.92 -5.09 7.55
CA PRO A 195 14.59 -4.40 6.44
C PRO A 195 13.99 -3.04 6.14
N SER A 196 12.66 -2.91 6.07
CA SER A 196 11.97 -1.63 5.86
C SER A 196 12.15 -0.68 7.04
N LEU A 197 12.21 -1.20 8.27
CA LEU A 197 12.56 -0.39 9.44
C LEU A 197 13.99 0.16 9.31
N ARG A 198 14.95 -0.62 8.80
CA ARG A 198 16.32 -0.12 8.56
C ARG A 198 16.33 1.03 7.56
N GLU A 199 15.56 0.91 6.48
CA GLU A 199 15.41 1.97 5.46
C GLU A 199 14.83 3.25 6.07
N LEU A 200 13.90 3.16 7.04
CA LEU A 200 13.38 4.34 7.74
C LEU A 200 14.45 5.14 8.49
N PHE A 201 15.56 4.51 8.87
CA PHE A 201 16.70 5.15 9.54
C PHE A 201 17.80 5.59 8.56
N ASP A 202 17.59 5.45 7.25
CA ASP A 202 18.49 6.01 6.23
C ASP A 202 18.14 7.49 5.98
N GLU A 203 19.03 8.38 6.40
CA GLU A 203 18.82 9.83 6.31
C GLU A 203 18.80 10.36 4.88
N SER A 204 19.29 9.60 3.89
CA SER A 204 19.30 10.01 2.48
C SER A 204 17.89 10.24 1.93
N TYR A 205 16.88 9.55 2.45
CA TYR A 205 15.48 9.73 2.08
C TYR A 205 14.88 11.06 2.56
N TYR A 206 15.55 11.76 3.49
CA TYR A 206 15.02 12.98 4.13
C TYR A 206 15.85 14.22 3.82
N ALA A 207 16.75 14.15 2.82
CA ALA A 207 17.59 15.29 2.44
C ALA A 207 16.80 16.53 1.98
N ASN A 208 15.56 16.35 1.55
CA ASN A 208 14.66 17.42 1.12
C ASN A 208 13.78 18.01 2.25
N LEU A 209 13.92 17.51 3.49
CA LEU A 209 13.20 18.03 4.66
C LEU A 209 14.12 18.94 5.47
N ASP A 210 13.65 20.14 5.81
CA ASP A 210 14.42 21.12 6.60
C ASP A 210 14.86 20.54 7.95
N GLY A 211 14.00 19.74 8.59
CA GLY A 211 14.31 19.04 9.84
C GLY A 211 14.78 17.59 9.67
N GLY A 212 15.04 17.15 8.44
CA GLY A 212 15.56 15.82 8.11
C GLY A 212 14.77 14.67 8.74
N ILE A 213 15.49 13.70 9.30
CA ILE A 213 14.91 12.49 9.90
C ILE A 213 14.01 12.78 11.11
N LEU A 214 14.31 13.81 11.90
CA LEU A 214 13.51 14.18 13.06
C LEU A 214 12.16 14.74 12.64
N GLU A 215 12.13 15.55 11.59
CA GLU A 215 10.89 16.03 11.00
C GLU A 215 10.07 14.86 10.41
N SER A 216 10.71 13.93 9.70
CA SER A 216 10.06 12.73 9.17
C SER A 216 9.38 11.93 10.28
N PHE A 217 10.11 11.57 11.35
CA PHE A 217 9.53 10.80 12.45
C PHE A 217 8.48 11.59 13.24
N GLY A 218 8.66 12.90 13.42
CA GLY A 218 7.66 13.76 14.05
C GLY A 218 6.34 13.81 13.27
N ARG A 219 6.41 13.80 11.93
CA ARG A 219 5.23 13.69 11.05
C ARG A 219 4.64 12.29 11.06
N LEU A 220 5.49 11.26 11.00
CA LEU A 220 5.09 9.85 10.94
C LEU A 220 4.32 9.42 12.19
N PHE A 221 4.84 9.74 13.37
CA PHE A 221 4.26 9.36 14.66
C PHE A 221 3.22 10.34 15.20
N LYS A 222 2.85 11.35 14.39
CA LYS A 222 1.70 12.19 14.68
C LYS A 222 0.45 11.31 14.82
N ASN A 223 -0.47 11.72 15.69
CA ASN A 223 -1.73 11.00 15.97
C ASN A 223 -1.53 9.56 16.50
N ASN A 224 -0.48 9.34 17.29
CA ASN A 224 -0.21 8.05 17.97
C ASN A 224 -0.09 6.87 17.00
N MET A 225 0.50 7.09 15.83
CA MET A 225 0.78 6.01 14.90
C MET A 225 1.76 5.00 15.51
N THR A 226 1.59 3.70 15.24
CA THR A 226 2.48 2.64 15.74
C THR A 226 3.03 1.80 14.60
N LEU A 227 4.33 1.48 14.62
CA LEU A 227 4.95 0.49 13.74
C LEU A 227 5.03 -0.87 14.43
N TYR A 228 4.43 -1.89 13.83
CA TYR A 228 4.59 -3.30 14.20
C TYR A 228 5.61 -3.94 13.26
N VAL A 229 6.71 -4.42 13.83
CA VAL A 229 7.89 -4.78 13.06
C VAL A 229 8.13 -6.28 13.14
N TYR A 230 7.98 -6.92 12.00
CA TYR A 230 8.18 -8.34 11.80
C TYR A 230 9.66 -8.69 11.74
N PRO A 231 10.11 -9.74 12.46
CA PRO A 231 11.52 -10.07 12.54
C PRO A 231 12.06 -10.57 11.22
N PHE A 232 13.37 -10.39 11.04
CA PHE A 232 14.08 -10.80 9.85
C PHE A 232 15.08 -11.89 10.18
N LYS A 233 15.04 -12.99 9.43
CA LYS A 233 16.05 -14.05 9.50
C LYS A 233 16.97 -13.93 8.29
N ASP A 234 18.22 -13.64 8.57
CA ASP A 234 19.26 -13.62 7.56
C ASP A 234 19.52 -15.05 7.04
N ARG A 235 19.58 -15.21 5.71
CA ARG A 235 19.70 -16.52 5.07
C ARG A 235 21.11 -17.10 5.15
N GLU A 236 22.13 -16.25 5.11
CA GLU A 236 23.53 -16.67 5.05
C GLU A 236 24.04 -17.01 6.45
N THR A 237 23.70 -16.18 7.43
CA THR A 237 24.16 -16.31 8.81
C THR A 237 23.17 -17.05 9.70
N GLY A 238 21.90 -17.18 9.27
CA GLY A 238 20.82 -17.70 10.10
C GLY A 238 20.39 -16.76 11.23
N GLN A 239 20.98 -15.56 11.31
CA GLN A 239 20.76 -14.62 12.41
C GLN A 239 19.33 -14.05 12.35
N LEU A 240 18.62 -14.20 13.47
CA LEU A 240 17.33 -13.56 13.68
C LEU A 240 17.53 -12.16 14.27
N THR A 241 17.05 -11.15 13.55
CA THR A 241 17.03 -9.75 13.98
C THR A 241 15.59 -9.36 14.31
N THR A 242 15.35 -8.95 15.55
CA THR A 242 14.12 -8.30 16.02
C THR A 242 14.36 -6.80 16.22
N VAL A 243 13.35 -6.04 16.62
CA VAL A 243 13.49 -4.60 16.95
C VAL A 243 14.56 -4.39 18.02
N GLU A 244 14.56 -5.19 19.08
CA GLU A 244 15.49 -5.07 20.21
C GLU A 244 16.95 -5.36 19.81
N ARG A 245 17.15 -6.09 18.71
CA ARG A 245 18.48 -6.47 18.21
C ARG A 245 18.90 -5.66 17.00
N LEU A 246 18.04 -4.78 16.50
CA LEU A 246 18.33 -3.96 15.34
C LEU A 246 19.45 -2.97 15.68
N LYS A 247 20.45 -2.91 14.81
CA LYS A 247 21.50 -1.89 14.85
C LYS A 247 21.16 -0.79 13.88
N VAL A 248 20.93 0.41 14.40
CA VAL A 248 20.83 1.66 13.64
C VAL A 248 22.19 2.40 13.66
N PRO A 249 22.43 3.38 12.77
CA PRO A 249 23.62 4.22 12.85
C PRO A 249 23.84 4.78 14.27
N PRO A 250 25.08 4.80 14.80
CA PRO A 250 25.31 5.14 16.21
C PRO A 250 24.74 6.49 16.65
N HIS A 251 24.75 7.49 15.78
CA HIS A 251 24.19 8.82 16.07
C HIS A 251 22.65 8.85 16.15
N LEU A 252 21.97 7.83 15.62
CA LEU A 252 20.51 7.66 15.68
C LEU A 252 20.05 6.71 16.79
N SER A 253 20.98 6.11 17.53
CA SER A 253 20.67 5.13 18.60
C SER A 253 19.70 5.67 19.65
N ASN A 254 19.94 6.88 20.17
CA ASN A 254 19.07 7.51 21.16
C ASN A 254 17.67 7.83 20.62
N LEU A 255 17.57 8.18 19.34
CA LEU A 255 16.28 8.40 18.68
C LEU A 255 15.51 7.07 18.57
N PHE A 256 16.18 6.01 18.11
CA PHE A 256 15.56 4.69 18.01
C PHE A 256 15.09 4.18 19.38
N GLU A 257 15.92 4.34 20.42
CA GLU A 257 15.55 3.96 21.78
C GLU A 257 14.37 4.76 22.31
N HIS A 258 14.36 6.08 22.11
CA HIS A 258 13.21 6.92 22.45
C HIS A 258 11.93 6.43 21.77
N LEU A 259 11.97 6.13 20.47
CA LEU A 259 10.82 5.64 19.72
C LEU A 259 10.32 4.29 20.22
N ARG A 260 11.24 3.39 20.60
CA ARG A 260 10.94 2.08 21.17
C ARG A 260 10.33 2.18 22.57
N GLU A 261 10.95 2.94 23.47
CA GLU A 261 10.50 3.13 24.84
C GLU A 261 9.11 3.78 24.91
N ASN A 262 8.78 4.62 23.95
CA ASN A 262 7.45 5.25 23.83
C ASN A 262 6.45 4.41 23.02
N ASN A 263 6.78 3.16 22.69
CA ASN A 263 5.91 2.23 21.96
C ASN A 263 5.52 2.67 20.53
N TYR A 264 6.25 3.61 19.93
CA TYR A 264 6.07 3.98 18.53
C TYR A 264 6.57 2.89 17.58
N ILE A 265 7.61 2.16 17.99
CA ILE A 265 8.16 1.01 17.27
C ILE A 265 8.09 -0.21 18.18
N ARG A 266 7.38 -1.25 17.74
CA ARG A 266 7.14 -2.46 18.52
C ARG A 266 7.47 -3.70 17.71
N SER A 267 8.07 -4.69 18.37
CA SER A 267 8.28 -5.99 17.76
C SER A 267 6.95 -6.73 17.58
N ILE A 268 6.89 -7.57 16.55
CA ILE A 268 5.89 -8.64 16.44
C ILE A 268 6.50 -9.87 17.09
N ASP A 269 5.88 -10.34 18.18
CA ASP A 269 6.48 -11.36 19.04
C ASP A 269 6.00 -12.78 18.72
N TYR A 270 4.77 -12.89 18.21
CA TYR A 270 4.17 -14.16 17.77
C TYR A 270 4.11 -14.15 16.26
N TYR A 271 4.76 -15.12 15.64
CA TYR A 271 4.84 -15.26 14.19
C TYR A 271 5.26 -16.68 13.82
N ASN A 272 4.98 -17.08 12.57
CA ASN A 272 5.40 -18.38 12.08
C ASN A 272 6.85 -18.34 11.57
N LYS A 273 7.73 -19.00 12.31
CA LYS A 273 9.18 -19.09 11.99
C LYS A 273 9.46 -19.75 10.65
N ASP A 274 8.56 -20.61 10.17
CA ASP A 274 8.72 -21.32 8.89
C ASP A 274 8.50 -20.38 7.70
N PHE A 275 7.85 -19.23 7.91
CA PHE A 275 7.64 -18.23 6.87
C PHE A 275 8.75 -17.19 6.77
N LEU A 276 9.60 -17.03 7.81
CA LEU A 276 10.73 -16.08 7.79
C LEU A 276 11.66 -16.22 6.57
N PRO A 277 11.93 -17.44 6.02
CA PRO A 277 12.77 -17.60 4.85
C PRO A 277 12.07 -17.27 3.54
N ILE A 278 10.77 -16.97 3.51
CA ILE A 278 10.01 -16.72 2.29
C ILE A 278 10.23 -15.27 1.84
N PHE A 279 10.58 -15.08 0.56
CA PHE A 279 10.65 -13.75 -0.05
C PHE A 279 9.93 -13.78 -1.39
N SER A 280 9.13 -12.74 -1.65
CA SER A 280 8.36 -12.59 -2.89
C SER A 280 9.24 -12.70 -4.16
N ARG A 281 10.48 -12.18 -4.13
CA ARG A 281 11.42 -12.30 -5.26
C ARG A 281 11.78 -13.74 -5.62
N ASP A 282 11.86 -14.64 -4.64
CA ASP A 282 12.19 -16.04 -4.90
C ASP A 282 10.98 -16.80 -5.42
N VAL A 283 9.78 -16.48 -4.90
CA VAL A 283 8.51 -16.99 -5.41
C VAL A 283 8.38 -16.61 -6.89
N LEU A 284 8.58 -15.33 -7.21
CA LEU A 284 8.55 -14.82 -8.58
C LEU A 284 9.56 -15.55 -9.50
N ALA A 285 10.80 -15.72 -9.04
CA ALA A 285 11.84 -16.43 -9.79
C ALA A 285 11.52 -17.90 -10.07
N LYS A 286 10.63 -18.52 -9.26
CA LYS A 286 10.19 -19.91 -9.39
C LYS A 286 8.93 -20.08 -10.24
N ILE A 287 8.06 -19.06 -10.31
CA ILE A 287 6.81 -19.13 -11.08
C ILE A 287 7.08 -19.33 -12.58
N GLY A 288 7.90 -18.47 -13.19
CA GLY A 288 8.15 -18.51 -14.64
C GLY A 288 8.75 -19.84 -15.14
N PRO A 289 9.75 -20.42 -14.46
CA PRO A 289 10.30 -21.74 -14.81
C PRO A 289 9.43 -22.94 -14.43
N ASN A 290 8.20 -22.73 -13.92
CA ASN A 290 7.29 -23.78 -13.45
C ASN A 290 7.85 -24.65 -12.30
N ASP A 291 8.65 -24.09 -11.41
CA ASP A 291 9.12 -24.78 -10.19
C ASP A 291 7.99 -24.82 -9.15
N GLN A 292 7.26 -25.93 -9.08
CA GLN A 292 6.10 -26.13 -8.19
C GLN A 292 6.38 -25.87 -6.70
N SER A 293 7.64 -25.79 -6.25
CA SER A 293 7.95 -25.45 -4.85
C SER A 293 7.46 -24.06 -4.42
N TRP A 294 7.18 -23.15 -5.36
CA TRP A 294 6.63 -21.83 -5.05
C TRP A 294 5.21 -21.89 -4.44
N GLU A 295 4.45 -22.94 -4.75
CA GLU A 295 3.06 -23.08 -4.28
C GLU A 295 2.97 -23.19 -2.76
N ALA A 296 3.98 -23.81 -2.12
CA ALA A 296 4.05 -23.91 -0.66
C ALA A 296 4.49 -22.59 0.02
N MET A 297 4.89 -21.58 -0.76
CA MET A 297 5.35 -20.28 -0.25
C MET A 297 4.24 -19.24 -0.21
N VAL A 298 3.08 -19.55 -0.80
CA VAL A 298 1.92 -18.65 -0.90
C VAL A 298 0.65 -19.36 -0.42
N PRO A 299 -0.37 -18.59 0.00
CA PRO A 299 -1.68 -19.17 0.30
C PRO A 299 -2.28 -19.93 -0.90
N PRO A 300 -3.04 -21.01 -0.67
CA PRO A 300 -3.63 -21.81 -1.75
C PRO A 300 -4.49 -21.00 -2.73
N GLU A 301 -5.24 -20.02 -2.23
CA GLU A 301 -6.06 -19.12 -3.03
C GLU A 301 -5.24 -18.22 -3.96
N VAL A 302 -4.05 -17.80 -3.51
CA VAL A 302 -3.09 -17.04 -4.31
C VAL A 302 -2.49 -17.93 -5.39
N ALA A 303 -2.07 -19.15 -5.04
CA ALA A 303 -1.55 -20.12 -6.01
C ALA A 303 -2.57 -20.43 -7.11
N ARG A 304 -3.85 -20.61 -6.73
CA ARG A 304 -4.94 -20.82 -7.67
C ARG A 304 -5.10 -19.65 -8.64
N VAL A 305 -5.18 -18.41 -8.13
CA VAL A 305 -5.35 -17.21 -8.98
C VAL A 305 -4.18 -17.03 -9.93
N ILE A 306 -2.94 -17.25 -9.47
CA ILE A 306 -1.74 -17.16 -10.33
C ILE A 306 -1.82 -18.16 -11.49
N LYS A 307 -2.22 -19.41 -11.22
CA LYS A 307 -2.36 -20.45 -12.25
C LYS A 307 -3.50 -20.15 -13.22
N GLU A 308 -4.69 -19.85 -12.70
CA GLU A 308 -5.90 -19.60 -13.52
C GLU A 308 -5.74 -18.40 -14.45
N ARG A 309 -5.07 -17.34 -13.96
CA ARG A 309 -4.87 -16.09 -14.70
C ARG A 309 -3.54 -16.00 -15.44
N LYS A 310 -2.66 -17.01 -15.26
CA LYS A 310 -1.29 -17.02 -15.81
C LYS A 310 -0.48 -15.79 -15.41
N PHE A 311 -0.65 -15.33 -14.19
CA PHE A 311 0.06 -14.16 -13.67
C PHE A 311 1.53 -14.45 -13.43
N PHE A 312 2.33 -13.38 -13.35
CA PHE A 312 3.77 -13.44 -13.05
C PHE A 312 4.59 -14.36 -13.98
N GLY A 313 4.12 -14.55 -15.21
CA GLY A 313 4.80 -15.36 -16.22
C GLY A 313 4.60 -16.87 -16.07
N TYR A 314 3.61 -17.32 -15.27
CA TYR A 314 3.27 -18.74 -15.17
C TYR A 314 2.91 -19.34 -16.54
N GLN A 315 3.47 -20.51 -16.85
CA GLN A 315 3.17 -21.27 -18.08
C GLN A 315 2.66 -22.66 -17.70
N ASP A 316 1.75 -23.25 -18.49
CA ASP A 316 1.26 -24.61 -18.24
C ASP A 316 2.30 -25.68 -18.58
#